data_AF-A0A9X8VJU8-F1
#
_entry.id   AF-A0A9X8VJU8-F1
#
_cell.length_a   1.000
_cell.length_b   1.000
_cell.length_c   1.000
_cell.angle_alpha   90.00
_cell.angle_beta   90.00
_cell.angle_gamma   90.00
#
_symmetry.space_group_name_H-M   'P 1'
#
loop_
_entity.id
_entity.type
_entity.pdbx_description
1 polymer ?
#
loop_
_entity_poly.entity_id
_entity_poly.type
_entity_poly.pdbx_seq_one_letter_code
_entity_poly.pdbx_strand_id
1 'polypeptide(L)' 'MTTESIDYASYVDHTLLAMDATEMQIAKLCEEAQQHNFYAVC' A
#
# COMPACT_ATOMS: atom_id res chain seq x y z
N MET A 1 1.98 -1.91 -31.14
CA MET A 1 2.32 -2.15 -29.72
C MET A 1 1.28 -1.41 -28.91
N THR A 2 0.35 -2.12 -28.28
CA THR A 2 -0.66 -1.50 -27.41
C THR A 2 0.04 -1.09 -26.12
N THR A 3 0.16 0.20 -25.89
CA THR A 3 0.58 0.75 -24.60
C THR A 3 -0.63 0.67 -23.67
N GLU A 4 -0.84 -0.50 -23.07
CA GLU A 4 -1.81 -0.66 -21.98
C GLU A 4 -1.29 0.13 -20.78
N SER A 5 -2.13 1.00 -20.22
CA SER A 5 -1.83 1.72 -18.99
C SER A 5 -2.02 0.77 -17.81
N ILE A 6 -0.94 0.17 -17.33
CA ILE A 6 -0.97 -0.72 -16.16
C ILE A 6 -1.29 0.12 -14.91
N ASP A 7 -2.35 -0.28 -14.19
CA ASP A 7 -2.62 0.23 -12.85
C ASP A 7 -1.77 -0.52 -11.82
N TYR A 8 -0.59 0.02 -11.55
CA TYR A 8 0.38 -0.56 -10.61
C TYR A 8 -0.15 -0.63 -9.17
N ALA A 9 -1.08 0.24 -8.77
CA ALA A 9 -1.55 0.28 -7.39
C ALA A 9 -2.21 -1.04 -6.96
N SER A 10 -2.96 -1.64 -7.87
CA SER A 10 -3.60 -2.95 -7.67
C SER A 10 -2.64 -4.14 -7.50
N TYR A 11 -1.33 -3.93 -7.67
CA TYR A 11 -0.28 -4.94 -7.50
C TYR A 11 0.65 -4.67 -6.30
N VAL A 12 0.33 -3.65 -5.50
CA VAL A 12 1.16 -3.24 -4.35
C VAL A 12 0.51 -3.67 -3.04
N ASP A 13 1.31 -4.33 -2.20
CA ASP A 13 1.02 -4.57 -0.80
C ASP A 13 1.84 -3.60 0.06
N HIS A 14 1.17 -2.67 0.72
CA HIS A 14 1.84 -1.66 1.55
C HIS A 14 2.27 -2.25 2.87
N THR A 15 3.57 -2.39 3.08
CA THR A 15 4.13 -3.27 4.12
C THR A 15 4.95 -2.50 5.16
N LEU A 16 4.69 -2.72 6.45
CA LEU A 16 5.52 -2.22 7.56
C LEU A 16 5.90 -3.36 8.53
N LEU A 17 7.04 -4.01 8.27
CA LEU A 17 7.58 -5.09 9.10
C LEU A 17 8.71 -4.63 10.04
N ALA A 18 8.63 -3.40 10.53
CA ALA A 18 9.56 -2.91 11.54
C ALA A 18 9.21 -3.48 12.92
N MET A 19 10.20 -3.98 13.68
CA MET A 19 9.95 -4.60 14.99
C MET A 19 9.38 -3.62 16.03
N ASP A 20 9.60 -2.33 15.84
CA ASP A 20 9.14 -1.23 16.67
C ASP A 20 7.92 -0.51 16.07
N ALA A 21 7.24 -1.12 15.08
CA ALA A 21 6.04 -0.56 14.48
C ALA A 21 4.97 -0.30 15.55
N THR A 22 4.47 0.93 15.56
CA THR A 22 3.45 1.41 16.49
C THR A 22 2.07 1.39 15.84
N GLU A 23 1.01 1.36 16.65
CA GLU A 23 -0.38 1.43 16.16
C GLU A 23 -0.65 2.67 15.30
N MET A 24 -0.04 3.81 15.65
CA MET A 24 -0.17 5.05 14.88
C MET A 24 0.46 4.92 13.48
N GLN A 25 1.58 4.20 13.36
CA GLN A 25 2.20 3.94 12.06
C GLN A 25 1.35 2.99 11.21
N ILE A 26 0.72 1.98 11.82
CA ILE A 26 -0.21 1.09 11.11
C ILE A 26 -1.47 1.82 10.66
N ALA A 27 -2.03 2.71 11.49
CA ALA A 27 -3.17 3.54 11.10
C ALA A 27 -2.83 4.40 9.87
N LYS A 28 -1.66 5.05 9.90
CA LYS A 28 -1.16 5.83 8.77
C LYS A 28 -0.92 4.96 7.53
N LEU A 29 -0.36 3.77 7.69
CA LEU A 29 -0.15 2.79 6.62
C LEU A 29 -1.47 2.45 5.92
N CYS A 30 -2.54 2.21 6.69
CA CYS A 30 -3.88 1.95 6.15
C CYS A 30 -4.51 3.16 5.45
N GLU A 31 -4.29 4.37 5.96
CA GLU A 31 -4.76 5.61 5.31
C GLU A 31 -4.07 5.81 3.96
N GLU A 32 -2.75 5.61 3.90
CA GLU A 32 -1.97 5.71 2.67
C GLU A 32 -2.40 4.66 1.64
N ALA A 33 -2.63 3.42 2.07
CA ALA A 33 -3.11 2.36 1.18
C ALA A 33 -4.48 2.69 0.56
N GLN A 34 -5.39 3.27 1.33
CA GLN A 34 -6.68 3.73 0.81
C GLN A 34 -6.53 4.93 -0.13
N GLN A 35 -5.67 5.90 0.22
CA GLN A 35 -5.43 7.07 -0.62
C GLN A 35 -4.86 6.69 -2.00
N HIS A 36 -4.03 5.65 -2.04
CA HIS A 36 -3.36 5.20 -3.26
C HIS A 36 -4.02 4.00 -3.95
N ASN A 37 -5.09 3.43 -3.37
CA ASN A 37 -5.76 2.22 -3.85
C ASN A 37 -4.81 1.01 -3.95
N PHE A 38 -3.94 0.83 -2.96
CA PHE A 38 -3.12 -0.36 -2.85
C PHE A 38 -3.98 -1.59 -2.53
N TYR A 39 -3.51 -2.75 -2.98
CA TYR A 39 -4.28 -3.99 -2.91
C TYR A 39 -4.45 -4.49 -1.48
N ALA A 40 -3.35 -4.50 -0.72
CA ALA A 40 -3.34 -4.92 0.67
C ALA A 40 -2.40 -4.08 1.54
N VAL A 41 -2.51 -4.30 2.85
CA VAL A 41 -1.60 -3.78 3.88
C VAL A 41 -1.04 -4.98 4.64
N CYS A 42 0.27 -4.96 4.92
CA CYS A 42 0.98 -6.01 5.66
C CYS A 42 1.80 -5.45 6.82
#